data_AF-A0A2M7X1U9-F1
#
_entry.id   AF-A0A2M7X1U9-F1
#
_cell.length_a   1.000
_cell.length_b   1.000
_cell.length_c   1.000
_cell.angle_alpha   90.00
_cell.angle_beta   90.00
_cell.angle_gamma   90.00
#
_symmetry.space_group_name_H-M   'P 1'
#
loop_
_entity.id
_entity.type
_entity.pdbx_description
1 polymer ?
#
loop_
_entity_poly.entity_id
_entity_poly.type
_entity_poly.pdbx_seq_one_letter_code
_entity_poly.pdbx_strand_id
1 'polypeptide(L)'
;QKLDYIQGLGATTLWLAPIFKNQPVQGPPGDLSAGYHGYWITDFTQVDPHFGSNDDFKALVDAAHARGMKVIMDIVINHTADVIQYRECVPPAAAALATASPDCHYRDRKAFPYTRHGGKPGQPINSGFNGDAEDLRTTANFAHLTDPGYAYTPFVPAAEAHGKVPDWLNDPI
;
A
#
# COMPACT_ATOMS: atom_id res chain seq x y z
N GLN A 1 7.14 7.45 29.61
CA GLN A 1 7.67 8.56 30.45
C GLN A 1 6.67 9.69 30.73
N LYS A 2 5.75 10.06 29.80
CA LYS A 2 4.82 11.20 29.99
C LYS A 2 3.38 10.81 30.36
N LEU A 3 3.13 9.55 30.72
CA LEU A 3 1.77 9.06 31.00
C LEU A 3 1.10 9.81 32.15
N ASP A 4 1.83 10.14 33.22
CA ASP A 4 1.26 10.86 34.37
C ASP A 4 0.82 12.28 33.99
N TYR A 5 1.58 12.94 33.10
CA TYR A 5 1.18 14.24 32.54
C TYR A 5 -0.09 14.10 31.69
N ILE A 6 -0.13 13.12 30.79
CA ILE A 6 -1.29 12.90 29.88
C ILE A 6 -2.54 12.57 30.70
N GLN A 7 -2.43 11.70 31.70
CA GLN A 7 -3.53 11.39 32.61
C GLN A 7 -3.95 12.62 33.43
N GLY A 8 -2.99 13.44 33.86
CA GLY A 8 -3.26 14.69 34.57
C GLY A 8 -4.05 15.73 33.77
N LEU A 9 -4.01 15.65 32.43
CA LEU A 9 -4.89 16.43 31.55
C LEU A 9 -6.35 15.92 31.54
N GLY A 10 -6.63 14.78 32.17
CA GLY A 10 -7.93 14.11 32.17
C GLY A 10 -8.13 13.14 31.00
N ALA A 11 -7.10 12.89 30.19
CA ALA A 11 -7.20 11.93 29.09
C ALA A 11 -7.29 10.50 29.61
N THR A 12 -8.21 9.72 29.05
CA THR A 12 -8.42 8.30 29.40
C THR A 12 -7.90 7.35 28.34
N THR A 13 -7.51 7.86 27.16
CA THR A 13 -7.11 7.05 26.01
C THR A 13 -5.93 7.69 25.30
N LEU A 14 -4.97 6.86 24.88
CA LEU A 14 -3.93 7.21 23.94
C LEU A 14 -4.35 6.73 22.55
N TRP A 15 -4.35 7.61 21.56
CA TRP A 15 -4.45 7.22 20.16
C TRP A 15 -3.10 7.49 19.50
N LEU A 16 -2.47 6.42 19.01
CA LEU A 16 -1.19 6.49 18.33
C LEU A 16 -1.44 6.49 16.82
N ALA A 17 -0.75 7.40 16.13
CA ALA A 17 -0.51 7.26 14.69
C ALA A 17 0.15 5.90 14.39
N PRO A 18 0.20 5.45 13.12
CA PRO A 18 0.79 4.16 12.79
C PRO A 18 2.23 4.04 13.32
N ILE A 19 2.48 3.00 14.11
CA ILE A 19 3.77 2.75 14.76
C ILE A 19 4.58 1.65 14.07
N PHE A 20 4.03 1.05 13.01
CA PHE A 20 4.64 -0.08 12.33
C PHE A 20 5.86 0.35 11.53
N LYS A 21 6.79 -0.59 11.29
CA LYS A 21 7.97 -0.36 10.48
C LYS A 21 7.57 0.21 9.12
N ASN A 22 8.19 1.34 8.79
CA ASN A 22 7.74 2.20 7.71
C ASN A 22 8.89 2.46 6.72
N GLN A 23 8.55 2.74 5.47
CA GLN A 23 9.52 3.20 4.48
C GLN A 23 9.98 4.63 4.83
N PRO A 24 11.28 4.86 5.12
CA PRO A 24 11.72 6.16 5.64
C PRO A 24 11.69 7.27 4.59
N VAL A 25 11.90 6.92 3.32
CA VAL A 25 11.90 7.85 2.18
C VAL A 25 11.19 7.19 1.00
N GLN A 26 10.27 7.92 0.38
CA GLN A 26 9.54 7.49 -0.81
C GLN A 26 9.37 8.67 -1.77
N GLY A 27 9.20 8.38 -3.07
CA GLY A 27 8.98 9.38 -4.12
C GLY A 27 10.05 9.30 -5.21
N PRO A 28 9.83 9.99 -6.35
CA PRO A 28 10.80 9.98 -7.43
C PRO A 28 12.00 10.86 -7.15
N PRO A 29 13.14 10.65 -7.85
CA PRO A 29 14.28 11.53 -7.76
C PRO A 29 13.88 12.99 -8.01
N GLY A 30 14.18 13.86 -7.05
CA GLY A 30 13.79 15.29 -7.10
C GLY A 30 12.47 15.62 -6.41
N ASP A 31 11.67 14.64 -6.01
CA ASP A 31 10.41 14.80 -5.24
C ASP A 31 10.29 13.73 -4.14
N LEU A 32 11.42 13.47 -3.47
CA LEU A 32 11.49 12.54 -2.35
C LEU A 32 10.87 13.18 -1.11
N SER A 33 10.04 12.41 -0.40
CA SER A 33 9.42 12.80 0.86
C SER A 33 9.76 11.81 1.97
N ALA A 34 9.75 12.28 3.22
CA ALA A 34 10.08 11.50 4.40
C ALA A 34 8.82 10.85 4.99
N GLY A 35 8.92 9.57 5.34
CA GLY A 35 7.81 8.76 5.87
C GLY A 35 7.50 8.99 7.35
N TYR A 36 7.79 10.16 7.91
CA TYR A 36 7.63 10.46 9.34
C TYR A 36 6.19 10.29 9.87
N HIS A 37 5.20 10.26 8.97
CA HIS A 37 3.78 10.10 9.29
C HIS A 37 3.35 8.64 9.55
N GLY A 38 4.16 7.63 9.14
CA GLY A 38 3.93 6.20 9.45
C GLY A 38 3.00 5.42 8.51
N TYR A 39 2.52 6.01 7.41
CA TYR A 39 1.49 5.41 6.53
C TYR A 39 2.06 4.64 5.32
N TRP A 40 3.38 4.49 5.23
CA TRP A 40 4.08 3.71 4.19
C TRP A 40 4.66 2.42 4.78
N ILE A 41 3.77 1.61 5.36
CA ILE A 41 4.16 0.43 6.14
C ILE A 41 4.84 -0.60 5.25
N THR A 42 5.95 -1.13 5.74
CA THR A 42 6.66 -2.28 5.16
C THR A 42 6.45 -3.53 6.00
N ASP A 43 6.36 -3.44 7.33
CA ASP A 43 6.15 -4.62 8.19
C ASP A 43 5.09 -4.35 9.27
N PHE A 44 3.93 -4.99 9.12
CA PHE A 44 2.80 -4.87 10.06
C PHE A 44 2.99 -5.62 11.38
N THR A 45 4.11 -6.35 11.54
CA THR A 45 4.38 -7.19 12.72
C THR A 45 5.40 -6.57 13.66
N GLN A 46 6.05 -5.49 13.25
CA GLN A 46 7.11 -4.83 14.01
C GLN A 46 6.83 -3.34 14.18
N VAL A 47 7.11 -2.84 15.38
CA VAL A 47 7.24 -1.41 15.66
C VAL A 47 8.43 -0.85 14.86
N ASP A 48 8.28 0.37 14.35
CA ASP A 48 9.37 1.06 13.66
C ASP A 48 10.55 1.28 14.63
N PRO A 49 11.78 0.86 14.26
CA PRO A 49 12.96 1.02 15.11
C PRO A 49 13.24 2.45 15.57
N HIS A 50 12.72 3.46 14.86
CA HIS A 50 12.79 4.86 15.29
C HIS A 50 12.03 5.12 16.60
N PHE A 51 10.95 4.38 16.86
CA PHE A 51 10.14 4.49 18.08
C PHE A 51 10.59 3.53 19.18
N GLY A 52 11.23 2.42 18.82
CA GLY A 52 11.71 1.40 19.74
C GLY A 52 11.42 -0.01 19.23
N SER A 53 11.24 -0.94 20.16
CA SER A 53 10.93 -2.34 19.89
C SER A 53 9.47 -2.71 20.17
N ASN A 54 9.06 -3.91 19.78
CA ASN A 54 7.77 -4.48 20.19
C ASN A 54 7.64 -4.57 21.72
N ASP A 55 8.74 -4.84 22.43
CA ASP A 55 8.75 -4.89 23.89
C ASP A 55 8.56 -3.51 24.51
N ASP A 56 9.12 -2.46 23.91
CA ASP A 56 8.90 -1.08 24.34
C ASP A 56 7.44 -0.66 24.16
N PHE A 57 6.84 -1.02 23.02
CA PHE A 57 5.41 -0.77 22.80
C PHE A 57 4.55 -1.55 23.79
N LYS A 58 4.86 -2.82 24.04
CA LYS A 58 4.19 -3.62 25.07
C LYS A 58 4.30 -2.95 26.45
N ALA A 59 5.48 -2.47 26.82
CA ALA A 59 5.68 -1.77 28.09
C ALA A 59 4.85 -0.48 28.19
N LEU A 60 4.71 0.28 27.09
CA LEU A 60 3.82 1.44 27.02
C LEU A 60 2.36 1.04 27.26
N VAL A 61 1.88 -0.01 26.58
CA VAL A 61 0.50 -0.51 26.72
C VAL A 61 0.24 -0.99 28.14
N ASP A 62 1.13 -1.79 28.72
CA ASP A 62 1.02 -2.28 30.09
C ASP A 62 0.97 -1.11 31.09
N ALA A 63 1.84 -0.12 30.92
CA ALA A 63 1.88 1.06 31.77
C ALA A 63 0.62 1.95 31.64
N ALA A 64 0.04 2.06 30.45
CA ALA A 64 -1.22 2.77 30.22
C ALA A 64 -2.40 2.02 30.87
N HIS A 65 -2.47 0.69 30.69
CA HIS A 65 -3.51 -0.15 31.29
C HIS A 65 -3.45 -0.15 32.82
N ALA A 66 -2.26 -0.17 33.43
CA ALA A 66 -2.09 -0.06 34.88
C ALA A 66 -2.66 1.23 35.46
N ARG A 67 -2.81 2.28 34.64
CA ARG A 67 -3.43 3.57 34.99
C ARG A 67 -4.92 3.64 34.68
N GLY A 68 -5.51 2.55 34.19
CA GLY A 68 -6.89 2.52 33.70
C GLY A 68 -7.11 3.23 32.37
N MET A 69 -6.03 3.61 31.66
CA MET A 69 -6.11 4.22 30.34
C MET A 69 -6.27 3.16 29.24
N LYS A 70 -6.73 3.56 28.05
CA LYS A 70 -6.80 2.71 26.85
C LYS A 70 -5.76 3.11 25.81
N VAL A 71 -5.43 2.20 24.91
CA VAL A 71 -4.56 2.45 23.76
C VAL A 71 -5.29 2.06 22.48
N ILE A 72 -5.35 2.97 21.53
CA ILE A 72 -5.90 2.77 20.18
C ILE A 72 -4.73 2.87 19.20
N MET A 73 -4.62 1.88 18.32
CA MET A 73 -3.69 1.88 17.21
C MET A 73 -4.40 2.33 15.94
N ASP A 74 -3.78 3.23 15.20
CA ASP A 74 -4.16 3.49 13.81
C ASP A 74 -3.64 2.36 12.92
N ILE A 75 -4.56 1.63 12.27
CA ILE A 75 -4.26 0.46 11.43
C ILE A 75 -4.59 0.80 9.98
N VAL A 76 -3.58 0.77 9.12
CA VAL A 76 -3.73 1.03 7.68
C VAL A 76 -4.03 -0.29 6.97
N ILE A 77 -5.24 -0.42 6.44
CA ILE A 77 -5.69 -1.66 5.75
C ILE A 77 -5.78 -1.53 4.23
N ASN A 78 -5.70 -0.31 3.70
CA ASN A 78 -5.96 -0.03 2.29
C ASN A 78 -4.68 -0.05 1.42
N HIS A 79 -3.53 0.28 1.99
CA HIS A 79 -2.28 0.44 1.24
C HIS A 79 -1.05 0.16 2.11
N THR A 80 0.12 0.17 1.46
CA THR A 80 1.45 -0.08 2.04
C THR A 80 2.46 0.86 1.37
N ALA A 81 3.76 0.76 1.71
CA ALA A 81 4.82 1.43 0.97
C ALA A 81 4.77 1.15 -0.55
N ASP A 82 5.18 2.14 -1.34
CA ASP A 82 5.23 2.08 -2.80
C ASP A 82 6.44 1.28 -3.28
N VAL A 83 6.36 -0.05 -3.16
CA VAL A 83 7.37 -1.00 -3.70
C VAL A 83 6.88 -1.73 -4.95
N ILE A 84 5.59 -1.60 -5.28
CA ILE A 84 4.98 -2.21 -6.48
C ILE A 84 4.98 -1.14 -7.57
N GLN A 85 5.69 -1.41 -8.65
CA GLN A 85 5.80 -0.52 -9.79
C GLN A 85 5.03 -1.06 -11.00
N TYR A 86 4.85 -0.23 -12.03
CA TYR A 86 4.20 -0.63 -13.28
C TYR A 86 5.20 -0.65 -14.44
N ARG A 87 5.24 -1.76 -15.18
CA ARG A 87 6.24 -1.97 -16.26
C ARG A 87 6.15 -0.91 -17.35
N GLU A 88 4.95 -0.45 -17.66
CA GLU A 88 4.70 0.54 -18.70
C GLU A 88 5.04 1.96 -18.24
N CYS A 89 5.15 2.18 -16.93
CA CYS A 89 5.48 3.48 -16.36
C CYS A 89 6.98 3.62 -16.13
N VAL A 90 7.71 2.52 -15.93
CA VAL A 90 9.14 2.55 -15.58
C VAL A 90 10.04 2.22 -16.78
N PRO A 91 10.92 3.13 -17.24
CA PRO A 91 11.91 2.81 -18.26
C PRO A 91 12.80 1.63 -17.81
N PRO A 92 13.24 0.74 -18.72
CA PRO A 92 14.03 -0.43 -18.34
C PRO A 92 15.29 -0.11 -17.51
N ALA A 93 15.94 1.04 -17.76
CA ALA A 93 17.11 1.49 -17.02
C ALA A 93 16.79 1.94 -15.58
N ALA A 94 15.54 2.32 -15.29
CA ALA A 94 15.07 2.78 -13.99
C ALA A 94 14.34 1.68 -13.19
N ALA A 95 13.99 0.55 -13.82
CA ALA A 95 13.28 -0.58 -13.19
C ALA A 95 14.07 -1.27 -12.06
N ALA A 96 15.38 -1.00 -11.96
CA ALA A 96 16.22 -1.46 -10.86
C ALA A 96 16.19 -0.51 -9.64
N LEU A 97 15.56 0.66 -9.74
CA LEU A 97 15.50 1.67 -8.69
C LEU A 97 14.10 1.67 -8.07
N ALA A 98 14.03 1.52 -6.75
CA ALA A 98 12.78 1.56 -5.97
C ALA A 98 12.05 2.91 -6.03
N THR A 99 12.66 3.96 -6.60
CA THR A 99 12.14 5.33 -6.66
C THR A 99 11.58 5.71 -8.03
N ALA A 100 11.51 4.79 -8.99
CA ALA A 100 10.96 5.12 -10.29
C ALA A 100 9.42 5.15 -10.21
N SER A 101 8.84 6.34 -10.01
CA SER A 101 7.41 6.57 -10.29
C SER A 101 7.30 7.59 -11.44
N PRO A 102 7.33 7.13 -12.70
CA PRO A 102 7.28 8.04 -13.85
C PRO A 102 5.83 8.13 -14.30
N ASP A 103 5.29 9.34 -14.24
CA ASP A 103 4.11 9.81 -14.98
C ASP A 103 3.06 8.73 -15.32
N CYS A 104 2.58 8.03 -14.30
CA CYS A 104 1.72 6.86 -14.45
C CYS A 104 0.26 7.32 -14.39
N HIS A 105 -0.17 7.95 -15.48
CA HIS A 105 -1.51 8.56 -15.57
C HIS A 105 -2.62 7.54 -15.30
N TYR A 106 -3.69 8.01 -14.65
CA TYR A 106 -4.88 7.19 -14.44
C TYR A 106 -5.44 6.70 -15.79
N ARG A 107 -5.53 5.37 -15.94
CA ARG A 107 -6.16 4.72 -17.09
C ARG A 107 -7.66 4.65 -16.89
N ASP A 108 -8.38 5.65 -17.40
CA ASP A 108 -9.83 5.63 -17.36
C ASP A 108 -10.41 4.56 -18.27
N ARG A 109 -11.55 3.99 -17.88
CA ARG A 109 -12.19 2.88 -18.59
C ARG A 109 -12.70 3.25 -19.99
N LYS A 110 -12.94 4.53 -20.27
CA LYS A 110 -13.35 4.96 -21.62
C LYS A 110 -12.16 4.86 -22.55
N ALA A 111 -10.96 5.27 -22.15
CA ALA A 111 -9.73 5.13 -22.94
C ALA A 111 -9.15 3.70 -22.91
N PHE A 112 -9.30 2.99 -21.79
CA PHE A 112 -8.76 1.65 -21.51
C PHE A 112 -9.88 0.67 -21.14
N PRO A 113 -10.73 0.27 -22.11
CA PRO A 113 -11.82 -0.66 -21.83
C PRO A 113 -11.28 -2.07 -21.57
N TYR A 114 -12.01 -2.84 -20.76
CA TYR A 114 -11.71 -4.24 -20.45
C TYR A 114 -11.52 -5.15 -21.69
N THR A 115 -12.03 -4.75 -22.85
CA THR A 115 -12.02 -5.54 -24.09
C THR A 115 -10.88 -5.18 -25.05
N ARG A 116 -9.93 -4.33 -24.62
CA ARG A 116 -8.78 -3.93 -25.44
C ARG A 116 -7.50 -3.86 -24.62
N HIS A 117 -6.45 -4.52 -25.10
CA HIS A 117 -5.13 -4.49 -24.48
C HIS A 117 -4.50 -3.09 -24.57
N GLY A 118 -4.14 -2.49 -23.44
CA GLY A 118 -3.41 -1.21 -23.40
C GLY A 118 -4.16 -0.02 -24.03
N GLY A 119 -5.50 -0.08 -24.14
CA GLY A 119 -6.32 1.02 -24.65
C GLY A 119 -7.08 0.73 -25.93
N LYS A 120 -7.99 1.62 -26.33
CA LYS A 120 -8.81 1.49 -27.56
C LYS A 120 -8.07 1.03 -28.83
N PRO A 121 -6.84 1.52 -29.12
CA PRO A 121 -6.12 1.12 -30.33
C PRO A 121 -5.54 -0.29 -30.27
N GLY A 122 -5.47 -0.89 -29.09
CA GLY A 122 -4.84 -2.20 -28.90
C GLY A 122 -5.71 -3.36 -29.35
N GLN A 123 -5.14 -4.55 -29.28
CA GLN A 123 -5.80 -5.77 -29.76
C GLN A 123 -7.00 -6.14 -28.87
N PRO A 124 -8.06 -6.75 -29.43
CA PRO A 124 -9.16 -7.28 -28.65
C PRO A 124 -8.69 -8.33 -27.65
N ILE A 125 -9.18 -8.23 -26.41
CA ILE A 125 -9.01 -9.21 -25.32
C ILE A 125 -10.37 -9.46 -24.66
N ASN A 126 -10.46 -10.47 -23.78
CA ASN A 126 -11.67 -10.80 -23.02
C ASN A 126 -12.90 -11.00 -23.91
N SER A 127 -12.78 -11.85 -24.92
CA SER A 127 -13.87 -12.16 -25.85
C SER A 127 -15.10 -12.70 -25.10
N GLY A 128 -16.26 -12.08 -25.36
CA GLY A 128 -17.52 -12.39 -24.68
C GLY A 128 -17.80 -11.56 -23.41
N PHE A 129 -16.84 -10.76 -22.94
CA PHE A 129 -17.09 -9.83 -21.83
C PHE A 129 -17.91 -8.62 -22.30
N ASN A 130 -19.09 -8.46 -21.73
CA ASN A 130 -20.07 -7.46 -22.17
C ASN A 130 -19.93 -6.11 -21.44
N GLY A 131 -18.96 -5.97 -20.54
CA GLY A 131 -18.80 -4.80 -19.67
C GLY A 131 -19.28 -5.05 -18.25
N ASP A 132 -19.28 -4.01 -17.42
CA ASP A 132 -19.57 -4.07 -15.98
C ASP A 132 -20.77 -3.18 -15.59
N ALA A 133 -21.63 -2.83 -16.54
CA ALA A 133 -22.91 -2.20 -16.25
C ALA A 133 -23.69 -3.08 -15.25
N GLU A 134 -24.50 -2.47 -14.40
CA GLU A 134 -25.13 -3.13 -13.24
C GLU A 134 -25.86 -4.43 -13.62
N ASP A 135 -26.59 -4.41 -14.73
CA ASP A 135 -27.33 -5.55 -15.31
C ASP A 135 -26.44 -6.65 -15.90
N LEU A 136 -25.17 -6.35 -16.16
CA LEU A 136 -24.19 -7.27 -16.74
C LEU A 136 -23.22 -7.87 -15.70
N ARG A 137 -23.34 -7.52 -14.41
CA ARG A 137 -22.48 -8.02 -13.32
C ARG A 137 -22.84 -9.44 -12.86
N THR A 138 -22.89 -10.36 -13.82
CA THR A 138 -23.14 -11.79 -13.57
C THR A 138 -21.83 -12.58 -13.53
N THR A 139 -21.80 -13.68 -12.76
CA THR A 139 -20.66 -14.61 -12.74
C THR A 139 -20.30 -15.12 -14.13
N ALA A 140 -21.31 -15.41 -14.97
CA ALA A 140 -21.08 -15.88 -16.34
C ALA A 140 -20.38 -14.83 -17.20
N ASN A 141 -20.78 -13.56 -17.10
CA ASN A 141 -20.12 -12.47 -17.82
C ASN A 141 -18.68 -12.28 -17.33
N PHE A 142 -18.45 -12.23 -16.01
CA PHE A 142 -17.12 -12.04 -15.44
C PHE A 142 -16.17 -13.22 -15.66
N ALA A 143 -16.69 -14.42 -15.94
CA ALA A 143 -15.86 -15.56 -16.38
C ALA A 143 -15.14 -15.31 -17.73
N HIS A 144 -15.58 -14.31 -18.52
CA HIS A 144 -14.89 -13.88 -19.74
C HIS A 144 -13.78 -12.84 -19.49
N LEU A 145 -13.66 -12.29 -18.27
CA LEU A 145 -12.63 -11.31 -17.91
C LEU A 145 -11.39 -12.04 -17.37
N THR A 146 -10.60 -12.61 -18.27
CA THR A 146 -9.44 -13.46 -17.95
C THR A 146 -8.09 -12.81 -18.23
N ASP A 147 -8.05 -11.80 -19.10
CA ASP A 147 -6.84 -11.10 -19.51
C ASP A 147 -6.83 -9.67 -18.91
N PRO A 148 -5.92 -9.38 -17.97
CA PRO A 148 -5.83 -8.06 -17.33
C PRO A 148 -5.12 -7.01 -18.19
N GLY A 149 -4.71 -7.33 -19.43
CA GLY A 149 -3.89 -6.46 -20.28
C GLY A 149 -4.50 -5.10 -20.66
N TYR A 150 -5.75 -4.81 -20.26
CA TYR A 150 -6.30 -3.45 -20.29
C TYR A 150 -5.67 -2.52 -19.23
N ALA A 151 -5.21 -3.08 -18.11
CA ALA A 151 -4.58 -2.38 -17.00
C ALA A 151 -3.06 -2.25 -17.17
N TYR A 152 -2.40 -1.60 -16.21
CA TYR A 152 -0.95 -1.65 -16.09
C TYR A 152 -0.48 -3.01 -15.59
N THR A 153 0.75 -3.38 -15.93
CA THR A 153 1.36 -4.63 -15.47
C THR A 153 2.19 -4.35 -14.21
N PRO A 154 1.69 -4.69 -13.00
CA PRO A 154 2.44 -4.47 -11.79
C PRO A 154 3.63 -5.44 -11.70
N PHE A 155 4.70 -5.01 -11.04
CA PHE A 155 5.85 -5.84 -10.70
C PHE A 155 6.54 -5.29 -9.45
N VAL A 156 7.23 -6.16 -8.72
CA VAL A 156 8.14 -5.75 -7.64
C VAL A 156 9.57 -5.78 -8.17
N PRO A 157 10.34 -4.67 -8.08
CA PRO A 157 11.76 -4.68 -8.41
C PRO A 157 12.51 -5.75 -7.62
N ALA A 158 13.52 -6.40 -8.22
CA ALA A 158 14.24 -7.50 -7.56
C ALA A 158 14.88 -7.10 -6.21
N ALA A 159 15.30 -5.83 -6.07
CA ALA A 159 15.85 -5.28 -4.83
C ALA A 159 14.80 -5.15 -3.70
N GLU A 160 13.51 -5.12 -4.03
CA GLU A 160 12.38 -4.93 -3.13
C GLU A 160 11.54 -6.21 -2.96
N ALA A 161 11.99 -7.35 -3.50
CA ALA A 161 11.21 -8.59 -3.55
C ALA A 161 10.73 -9.09 -2.17
N HIS A 162 11.41 -8.69 -1.10
CA HIS A 162 11.08 -8.97 0.30
C HIS A 162 10.95 -7.69 1.13
N GLY A 163 10.61 -6.58 0.47
CA GLY A 163 10.50 -5.26 1.09
C GLY A 163 9.35 -5.18 2.10
N LYS A 164 8.33 -6.03 1.94
CA LYS A 164 7.16 -6.07 2.83
C LYS A 164 7.02 -7.37 3.60
N VAL A 165 6.41 -7.29 4.78
CA VAL A 165 6.08 -8.40 5.67
C VAL A 165 4.62 -8.29 6.09
N PRO A 166 3.83 -9.37 5.95
CA PRO A 166 4.21 -10.72 5.47
C PRO A 166 4.52 -10.79 3.96
N ASP A 167 5.28 -11.82 3.56
CA ASP A 167 5.84 -11.96 2.20
C ASP A 167 4.80 -11.86 1.07
N TRP A 168 3.56 -12.31 1.30
CA TRP A 168 2.49 -12.24 0.30
C TRP A 168 2.11 -10.80 -0.11
N LEU A 169 2.51 -9.79 0.67
CA LEU A 169 2.34 -8.37 0.30
C LEU A 169 3.28 -7.94 -0.84
N ASN A 170 4.28 -8.75 -1.19
CA ASN A 170 5.18 -8.51 -2.32
C ASN A 170 4.72 -9.24 -3.60
N ASP A 171 3.58 -9.93 -3.57
CA ASP A 171 2.99 -10.54 -4.77
C ASP A 171 2.02 -9.55 -5.43
N PRO A 172 2.35 -9.01 -6.62
CA PRO A 172 1.52 -8.01 -7.28
C PRO A 172 0.31 -8.58 -8.04
N ILE A 173 0.21 -9.90 -8.27
CA ILE A 173 -0.88 -10.56 -9.03
C ILE A 173 -1.17 -11.97 -8.51
#